data_AF-A0A182PM96-F1
#
_entry.id   AF-A0A182PM96-F1
#
_cell.length_a   1.000
_cell.length_b   1.000
_cell.length_c   1.000
_cell.angle_alpha   90.00
_cell.angle_beta   90.00
_cell.angle_gamma   90.00
#
_symmetry.space_group_name_H-M   'P 1'
#
loop_
_entity.id
_entity.type
_entity.pdbx_description
1 polymer ?
#
loop_
_entity_poly.entity_id
_entity_poly.type
_entity_poly.pdbx_seq_one_letter_code
_entity_poly.pdbx_strand_id
1 'polypeptide(L)'
;MDDDYTSFEDYLSNEVYLTHSSEVEDAISNKTRHELPLPDLTELVILYAFNTVIVAAGIVLNLVLVKGIVGAKASGALLFVLQIAFIDVLTLLTSNWELYYSIRRTWIFSYVHCTLYSGFESFTSVAIVYFIIGLNFHSISSYNLAVDLAKHALAIPEVESATESLTEENNYEVATDSISQKRSLTIDYRYKKRRISVRLPILLVWFIAASESLPLFLFADIETIARADRAEQPAIQYCTDLPNTVANHNIVSIMVIIIRIILPTVTLVITLAQTVVKFYRGKHFTQPDEIEENVAFSLKLSMFLSISYICFNSQRLYGSLLQEIVLQPSIVPKYPSFSSAVGISLAVLHFSASFIRPLVLIIMCKQKINNVEITFTCQKRSENNGISMQ
;
A
#
# COMPACT_ATOMS: atom_id res chain seq x y z
N MET A 1 -60.38 12.09 44.47
CA MET A 1 -60.64 12.26 43.04
C MET A 1 -60.41 13.73 42.80
N ASP A 2 -59.20 14.16 42.43
CA ASP A 2 -58.28 13.52 41.50
C ASP A 2 -56.82 13.65 41.92
N ASP A 3 -56.04 12.63 41.55
CA ASP A 3 -54.63 12.45 41.89
C ASP A 3 -53.71 13.42 41.12
N ASP A 4 -52.86 14.13 41.86
CA ASP A 4 -51.65 14.77 41.38
C ASP A 4 -50.63 13.71 40.96
N TYR A 5 -50.44 13.52 39.66
CA TYR A 5 -49.26 12.87 39.09
C TYR A 5 -48.60 13.80 38.07
N THR A 6 -47.86 14.79 38.55
CA THR A 6 -46.79 15.39 37.76
C THR A 6 -45.63 14.40 37.71
N SER A 7 -45.41 13.82 36.54
CA SER A 7 -44.36 12.83 36.28
C SER A 7 -42.97 13.44 36.52
N PHE A 8 -42.06 12.62 37.05
CA PHE A 8 -40.65 12.94 37.29
C PHE A 8 -39.87 13.20 35.98
N GLU A 9 -40.46 12.92 34.81
CA GLU A 9 -39.82 13.10 33.50
C GLU A 9 -39.86 14.56 33.01
N ASP A 10 -40.79 15.39 33.49
CA ASP A 10 -40.87 16.80 33.10
C ASP A 10 -39.81 17.68 33.80
N TYR A 11 -39.31 17.27 34.97
CA TYR A 11 -38.24 17.99 35.67
C TYR A 11 -36.86 17.80 35.02
N LEU A 12 -36.62 16.66 34.36
CA LEU A 12 -35.33 16.40 33.68
C LEU A 12 -35.26 16.99 32.27
N SER A 13 -36.40 17.40 31.69
CA SER A 13 -36.47 18.00 30.36
C SER A 13 -36.07 19.48 30.34
N ASN A 14 -36.32 20.23 31.42
CA ASN A 14 -36.13 21.68 31.45
C ASN A 14 -34.81 22.18 32.08
N GLU A 15 -34.12 21.38 32.90
CA GLU A 15 -32.86 21.84 33.54
C GLU A 15 -31.58 21.52 32.73
N VAL A 16 -31.64 20.63 31.73
CA VAL A 16 -30.45 20.28 30.92
C VAL A 16 -30.25 21.22 29.71
N TYR A 17 -31.27 22.01 29.34
CA TYR A 17 -31.23 22.87 28.16
C TYR A 17 -30.94 24.36 28.42
N LEU A 18 -30.77 24.81 29.66
CA LEU A 18 -30.74 26.25 29.98
C LEU A 18 -29.49 26.79 30.71
N THR A 19 -28.43 26.00 30.87
CA THR A 19 -27.21 26.45 31.59
C THR A 19 -25.92 26.42 30.77
N HIS A 20 -25.97 26.54 29.44
CA HIS A 20 -24.74 26.74 28.66
C HIS A 20 -24.84 27.59 27.37
N SER A 21 -25.98 28.23 27.05
CA SER A 21 -26.09 29.01 25.81
C SER A 21 -25.62 30.47 25.91
N SER A 22 -25.68 31.12 27.09
CA SER A 22 -25.42 32.56 27.17
C SER A 22 -23.94 32.95 27.13
N GLU A 23 -23.03 32.11 27.64
CA GLU A 23 -21.57 32.37 27.54
C GLU A 23 -21.00 32.00 26.15
N VAL A 24 -21.72 31.20 25.37
CA VAL A 24 -21.33 30.83 24.00
C VAL A 24 -21.80 31.88 22.99
N GLU A 25 -22.94 32.53 23.23
CA GLU A 25 -23.47 33.57 22.33
C GLU A 25 -22.67 34.88 22.38
N ASP A 26 -22.13 35.26 23.54
CA ASP A 26 -21.24 36.43 23.65
C ASP A 26 -19.82 36.17 23.10
N ALA A 27 -19.40 34.91 23.00
CA ALA A 27 -18.15 34.54 22.33
C ALA A 27 -18.28 34.47 20.79
N ILE A 28 -19.50 34.36 20.26
CA ILE A 28 -19.80 34.31 18.82
C ILE A 28 -19.99 35.71 18.22
N SER A 29 -20.38 36.70 19.02
CA SER A 29 -20.63 38.08 18.55
C SER A 29 -19.34 38.87 18.22
N ASN A 30 -18.18 38.47 18.75
CA ASN A 30 -16.93 39.24 18.60
C ASN A 30 -15.88 38.62 17.65
N LYS A 31 -16.21 37.54 16.92
CA LYS A 31 -15.33 36.96 15.90
C LYS A 31 -15.75 37.41 14.50
N THR A 32 -15.80 38.71 14.32
CA THR A 32 -15.98 39.36 13.02
C THR A 32 -14.73 39.15 12.17
N ARG A 33 -14.97 38.76 10.89
CA ARG A 33 -14.03 38.55 9.78
C ARG A 33 -13.34 37.18 9.73
N HIS A 34 -14.06 36.18 9.23
CA HIS A 34 -13.41 35.19 8.37
C HIS A 34 -13.44 35.69 6.92
N GLU A 35 -12.47 36.55 6.58
CA GLU A 35 -11.94 36.60 5.22
C GLU A 35 -11.51 35.18 4.83
N LEU A 36 -11.67 34.78 3.56
CA LEU A 36 -10.99 33.58 3.06
C LEU A 36 -9.53 33.72 3.50
N PRO A 37 -8.97 32.81 4.31
CA PRO A 37 -7.60 32.97 4.72
C PRO A 37 -6.78 32.91 3.45
N LEU A 38 -6.09 34.01 3.14
CA LEU A 38 -4.87 33.94 2.34
C LEU A 38 -4.11 32.73 2.90
N PRO A 39 -3.71 31.73 2.07
CA PRO A 39 -3.08 30.53 2.59
C PRO A 39 -1.96 30.99 3.52
N ASP A 40 -2.07 30.61 4.79
CA ASP A 40 -1.13 31.07 5.80
C ASP A 40 0.27 30.70 5.28
N LEU A 41 1.23 31.62 5.40
CA LEU A 41 2.59 31.42 4.86
C LEU A 41 3.14 30.06 5.32
N THR A 42 2.77 29.66 6.54
CA THR A 42 3.00 28.36 7.15
C THR A 42 2.48 27.18 6.30
N GLU A 43 1.23 27.21 5.84
CA GLU A 43 0.63 26.14 5.02
C GLU A 43 1.31 25.99 3.66
N LEU A 44 1.69 27.12 3.05
CA LEU A 44 2.43 27.11 1.78
C LEU A 44 3.84 26.54 1.97
N VAL A 45 4.53 26.91 3.05
CA VAL A 45 5.85 26.35 3.39
C VAL A 45 5.76 24.84 3.65
N ILE A 46 4.73 24.38 4.37
CA ILE A 46 4.48 22.95 4.61
C ILE A 46 4.26 22.21 3.28
N LEU A 47 3.48 22.77 2.36
CA LEU A 47 3.25 22.19 1.04
C LEU A 47 4.56 22.03 0.25
N TYR A 48 5.40 23.07 0.21
CA TYR A 48 6.69 23.00 -0.49
C TYR A 48 7.68 22.03 0.17
N ALA A 49 7.73 22.02 1.51
CA ALA A 49 8.55 21.08 2.26
C ALA A 49 8.11 19.63 2.00
N PHE A 50 6.80 19.36 2.05
CA PHE A 50 6.24 18.05 1.73
C PHE A 50 6.58 17.60 0.30
N ASN A 51 6.37 18.47 -0.69
CA ASN A 51 6.69 18.19 -2.09
C ASN A 51 8.17 17.88 -2.29
N THR A 52 9.05 18.68 -1.70
CA THR A 52 10.49 18.54 -1.91
C THR A 52 11.05 17.33 -1.15
N VAL A 53 10.65 17.15 0.12
CA VAL A 53 11.22 16.12 1.00
C VAL A 53 10.54 14.77 0.79
N ILE A 54 9.22 14.72 0.72
CA ILE A 54 8.48 13.45 0.68
C ILE A 54 8.27 13.01 -0.76
N VAL A 55 7.72 13.87 -1.61
CA VAL A 55 7.39 13.51 -3.00
C VAL A 55 8.65 13.31 -3.83
N ALA A 56 9.51 14.32 -3.94
CA ALA A 56 10.68 14.24 -4.81
C ALA A 56 11.70 13.18 -4.31
N ALA A 57 12.06 13.18 -3.03
CA ALA A 57 12.98 12.17 -2.51
C ALA A 57 12.36 10.76 -2.52
N GLY A 58 11.06 10.64 -2.25
CA GLY A 58 10.35 9.36 -2.32
C GLY A 58 10.33 8.77 -3.74
N ILE A 59 10.11 9.59 -4.76
CA ILE A 59 10.21 9.17 -6.17
C ILE A 59 11.62 8.69 -6.48
N VAL A 60 12.66 9.46 -6.09
CA VAL A 60 14.06 9.07 -6.30
C VAL A 60 14.38 7.74 -5.60
N LEU A 61 13.95 7.56 -4.35
CA LEU A 61 14.17 6.31 -3.60
C LEU A 61 13.50 5.11 -4.27
N ASN A 62 12.24 5.26 -4.73
CA ASN A 62 11.56 4.20 -5.46
C ASN A 62 12.26 3.87 -6.79
N LEU A 63 12.74 4.87 -7.53
CA LEU A 63 13.50 4.64 -8.77
C LEU A 63 14.85 3.94 -8.51
N VAL A 64 15.54 4.30 -7.43
CA VAL A 64 16.76 3.61 -6.99
C VAL A 64 16.45 2.15 -6.63
N LEU A 65 15.34 1.91 -5.93
CA LEU A 65 14.88 0.56 -5.59
C LEU A 65 14.56 -0.26 -6.84
N VAL A 66 13.81 0.31 -7.79
CA VAL A 66 13.50 -0.31 -9.09
C VAL A 66 14.79 -0.69 -9.83
N LYS A 67 15.73 0.26 -9.95
CA LYS A 67 17.02 0.02 -10.62
C LYS A 67 17.80 -1.11 -9.94
N GLY A 68 17.83 -1.12 -8.61
CA GLY A 68 18.47 -2.19 -7.83
C GLY A 68 17.84 -3.55 -8.11
N ILE A 69 16.52 -3.65 -8.03
CA ILE A 69 15.80 -4.92 -8.23
C ILE A 69 15.97 -5.46 -9.65
N VAL A 70 15.93 -4.60 -10.67
CA VAL A 70 16.13 -4.99 -12.08
C VAL A 70 17.54 -5.53 -12.33
N GLY A 71 18.54 -5.02 -11.60
CA GLY A 71 19.92 -5.52 -11.65
C GLY A 71 20.16 -6.80 -10.85
N ALA A 72 19.22 -7.21 -9.99
CA ALA A 72 19.37 -8.37 -9.12
C ALA A 72 18.79 -9.65 -9.73
N LYS A 73 19.18 -10.82 -9.20
CA LYS A 73 18.57 -12.11 -9.58
C LYS A 73 17.10 -12.12 -9.16
N ALA A 74 16.19 -12.18 -10.14
CA ALA A 74 14.75 -12.09 -9.91
C ALA A 74 14.24 -13.19 -8.97
N SER A 75 13.76 -12.79 -7.79
CA SER A 75 12.94 -13.61 -6.89
C SER A 75 11.47 -13.18 -6.99
N GLY A 76 10.54 -14.09 -6.68
CA GLY A 76 9.12 -13.77 -6.74
C GLY A 76 8.73 -12.62 -5.81
N ALA A 77 9.31 -12.57 -4.61
CA ALA A 77 9.12 -11.50 -3.64
C ALA A 77 9.59 -10.15 -4.18
N LEU A 78 10.78 -10.10 -4.80
CA LEU A 78 11.31 -8.86 -5.38
C LEU A 78 10.47 -8.36 -6.56
N LEU A 79 9.80 -9.26 -7.31
CA LEU A 79 8.86 -8.84 -8.36
C LEU A 79 7.61 -8.17 -7.79
N PHE A 80 7.08 -8.62 -6.65
CA PHE A 80 6.00 -7.89 -5.94
C PHE A 80 6.48 -6.53 -5.44
N VAL A 81 7.68 -6.48 -4.85
CA VAL A 81 8.28 -5.21 -4.39
C VAL A 81 8.47 -4.22 -5.55
N LEU A 82 8.88 -4.72 -6.72
CA LEU A 82 8.99 -3.92 -7.93
C LEU A 82 7.64 -3.29 -8.31
N GLN A 83 6.54 -4.06 -8.26
CA GLN A 83 5.20 -3.50 -8.53
C GLN A 83 4.82 -2.45 -7.49
N ILE A 84 5.05 -2.72 -6.20
CA ILE A 84 4.76 -1.77 -5.11
C ILE A 84 5.55 -0.47 -5.32
N ALA A 85 6.81 -0.53 -5.72
CA ALA A 85 7.62 0.67 -6.00
C ALA A 85 7.04 1.53 -7.14
N PHE A 86 6.47 0.91 -8.19
CA PHE A 86 5.77 1.66 -9.24
C PHE A 86 4.49 2.31 -8.71
N ILE A 87 3.71 1.58 -7.91
CA ILE A 87 2.50 2.13 -7.28
C ILE A 87 2.85 3.27 -6.32
N ASP A 88 3.96 3.18 -5.59
CA ASP A 88 4.43 4.23 -4.69
C ASP A 88 4.77 5.52 -5.43
N VAL A 89 5.41 5.43 -6.60
CA VAL A 89 5.66 6.61 -7.46
C VAL A 89 4.34 7.24 -7.90
N LEU A 90 3.37 6.45 -8.37
CA LEU A 90 2.05 6.96 -8.75
C LEU A 90 1.31 7.59 -7.58
N THR A 91 1.40 6.99 -6.39
CA THR A 91 0.79 7.50 -5.15
C THR A 91 1.39 8.85 -4.77
N LEU A 92 2.71 8.99 -4.83
CA LEU A 92 3.40 10.26 -4.54
C LEU A 92 3.05 11.35 -5.57
N LEU A 93 2.92 11.02 -6.84
CA LEU A 93 2.47 11.97 -7.86
C LEU A 93 1.02 12.44 -7.59
N THR A 94 0.15 11.50 -7.22
CA THR A 94 -1.27 11.75 -6.92
C THR A 94 -1.44 12.61 -5.65
N SER A 95 -0.53 12.46 -4.68
CA SER A 95 -0.57 13.21 -3.42
C SER A 95 -0.54 14.73 -3.59
N ASN A 96 -0.01 15.23 -4.71
CA ASN A 96 0.05 16.67 -5.00
C ASN A 96 -1.35 17.27 -5.15
N TRP A 97 -2.26 16.58 -5.83
CA TRP A 97 -3.65 17.04 -5.96
C TRP A 97 -4.35 17.02 -4.60
N GLU A 98 -4.20 15.93 -3.85
CA GLU A 98 -4.86 15.76 -2.56
C GLU A 98 -4.41 16.81 -1.53
N LEU A 99 -3.10 17.06 -1.43
CA LEU A 99 -2.58 18.03 -0.47
C LEU A 99 -2.94 19.46 -0.86
N TYR A 100 -2.91 19.78 -2.15
CA TYR A 100 -3.33 21.10 -2.64
C TYR A 100 -4.83 21.33 -2.39
N TYR A 101 -5.65 20.32 -2.67
CA TYR A 101 -7.08 20.33 -2.35
C TYR A 101 -7.34 20.46 -0.85
N SER A 102 -6.59 19.75 -0.01
CA SER A 102 -6.74 19.79 1.45
C SER A 102 -6.41 21.16 2.04
N ILE A 103 -5.40 21.85 1.48
CA ILE A 103 -5.01 23.20 1.93
C ILE A 103 -6.02 24.24 1.45
N ARG A 104 -6.36 24.22 0.15
CA ARG A 104 -7.28 25.21 -0.44
C ARG A 104 -8.73 25.02 -0.02
N ARG A 105 -9.09 23.82 0.46
CA ARG A 105 -10.45 23.40 0.83
C ARG A 105 -11.47 23.56 -0.30
N THR A 106 -10.99 23.65 -1.54
CA THR A 106 -11.78 23.70 -2.76
C THR A 106 -10.94 23.12 -3.89
N TRP A 107 -11.60 22.43 -4.81
CA TRP A 107 -11.00 21.98 -6.05
C TRP A 107 -10.85 23.17 -6.99
N ILE A 108 -9.66 23.38 -7.55
CA ILE A 108 -9.40 24.48 -8.50
C ILE A 108 -8.92 23.99 -9.86
N PHE A 109 -8.64 22.69 -9.96
CA PHE A 109 -8.09 22.11 -11.18
C PHE A 109 -9.22 21.79 -12.16
N SER A 110 -8.87 21.61 -13.43
CA SER A 110 -9.85 21.25 -14.46
C SER A 110 -10.50 19.89 -14.19
N TYR A 111 -11.63 19.64 -14.83
CA TYR A 111 -12.32 18.36 -14.83
C TYR A 111 -11.38 17.17 -15.10
N VAL A 112 -10.47 17.31 -16.07
CA VAL A 112 -9.47 16.28 -16.42
C VAL A 112 -8.58 15.91 -15.22
N HIS A 113 -8.21 16.88 -14.39
CA HIS A 113 -7.40 16.58 -13.20
C HIS A 113 -8.23 15.90 -12.11
N CYS A 114 -9.54 16.20 -12.02
CA CYS A 114 -10.43 15.54 -11.06
C CYS A 114 -10.58 14.05 -11.40
N THR A 115 -10.84 13.73 -12.67
CA THR A 115 -10.97 12.33 -13.11
C THR A 115 -9.66 11.56 -12.96
N LEU A 116 -8.51 12.17 -13.29
CA LEU A 116 -7.20 11.56 -13.08
C LEU A 116 -6.92 11.34 -11.60
N TYR A 117 -7.18 12.33 -10.75
CA TYR A 117 -6.95 12.22 -9.30
C TYR A 117 -7.82 11.11 -8.69
N SER A 118 -9.14 11.13 -8.91
CA SER A 118 -10.07 10.14 -8.36
C SER A 118 -9.72 8.73 -8.84
N GLY A 119 -9.48 8.56 -10.15
CA GLY A 119 -9.09 7.28 -10.72
C GLY A 119 -7.75 6.75 -10.22
N PHE A 120 -6.69 7.58 -10.20
CA PHE A 120 -5.37 7.14 -9.71
C PHE A 120 -5.36 6.86 -8.20
N GLU A 121 -6.11 7.62 -7.41
CA GLU A 121 -6.18 7.42 -5.97
C GLU A 121 -6.81 6.07 -5.62
N SER A 122 -7.96 5.74 -6.23
CA SER A 122 -8.56 4.40 -6.12
C SER A 122 -7.63 3.32 -6.65
N PHE A 123 -7.07 3.52 -7.85
CA PHE A 123 -6.20 2.54 -8.49
C PHE A 123 -5.01 2.18 -7.60
N THR A 124 -4.31 3.19 -7.08
CA THR A 124 -3.12 3.00 -6.25
C THR A 124 -3.47 2.40 -4.89
N SER A 125 -4.56 2.85 -4.25
CA SER A 125 -5.06 2.32 -2.98
C SER A 125 -5.39 0.82 -3.06
N VAL A 126 -6.08 0.40 -4.14
CA VAL A 126 -6.41 -1.01 -4.36
C VAL A 126 -5.16 -1.81 -4.74
N ALA A 127 -4.38 -1.36 -5.72
CA ALA A 127 -3.20 -2.09 -6.19
C ALA A 127 -2.23 -2.41 -5.03
N ILE A 128 -2.01 -1.45 -4.14
CA ILE A 128 -1.00 -1.59 -3.09
C ILE A 128 -1.35 -2.66 -2.06
N VAL A 129 -2.61 -2.70 -1.60
CA VAL A 129 -3.05 -3.67 -0.61
C VAL A 129 -3.05 -5.08 -1.20
N TYR A 130 -3.51 -5.24 -2.44
CA TYR A 130 -3.54 -6.53 -3.11
C TYR A 130 -2.12 -7.03 -3.47
N PHE A 131 -1.17 -6.15 -3.79
CA PHE A 131 0.23 -6.57 -3.96
C PHE A 131 0.87 -7.00 -2.65
N ILE A 132 0.56 -6.35 -1.53
CA ILE A 132 1.01 -6.79 -0.20
C ILE A 132 0.41 -8.16 0.15
N ILE A 133 -0.88 -8.35 -0.07
CA ILE A 133 -1.56 -9.66 0.11
C ILE A 133 -0.90 -10.73 -0.77
N GLY A 134 -0.66 -10.43 -2.05
CA GLY A 134 0.00 -11.33 -2.99
C GLY A 134 1.42 -11.72 -2.54
N LEU A 135 2.18 -10.76 -2.02
CA LEU A 135 3.47 -11.01 -1.40
C LEU A 135 3.35 -11.88 -0.15
N ASN A 136 2.35 -11.66 0.70
CA ASN A 136 2.12 -12.50 1.88
C ASN A 136 1.86 -13.95 1.47
N PHE A 137 0.98 -14.19 0.50
CA PHE A 137 0.74 -15.53 -0.05
C PHE A 137 2.01 -16.13 -0.65
N HIS A 138 2.79 -15.35 -1.39
CA HIS A 138 4.06 -15.83 -1.94
C HIS A 138 5.06 -16.24 -0.84
N SER A 139 5.22 -15.43 0.20
CA SER A 139 6.09 -15.73 1.35
C SER A 139 5.61 -16.97 2.12
N ILE A 140 4.30 -17.08 2.37
CA ILE A 140 3.66 -18.24 3.03
C ILE A 140 3.90 -19.52 2.22
N SER A 141 3.71 -19.47 0.91
CA SER A 141 3.86 -20.62 0.02
C SER A 141 5.33 -21.01 -0.13
N SER A 142 6.23 -20.04 -0.23
CA SER A 142 7.68 -20.28 -0.28
C SER A 142 8.18 -20.94 1.00
N TYR A 143 7.67 -20.51 2.16
CA TYR A 143 7.95 -21.17 3.44
C TYR A 143 7.43 -22.60 3.49
N ASN A 144 6.18 -22.85 3.05
CA ASN A 144 5.63 -24.21 3.04
C ASN A 144 6.45 -25.14 2.16
N LEU A 145 6.83 -24.67 0.97
CA LEU A 145 7.66 -25.42 0.05
C LEU A 145 9.05 -25.71 0.65
N ALA A 146 9.66 -24.74 1.32
CA ALA A 146 10.95 -24.95 1.99
C ALA A 146 10.84 -26.02 3.10
N VAL A 147 9.80 -25.95 3.94
CA VAL A 147 9.56 -26.93 5.01
C VAL A 147 9.27 -28.32 4.44
N ASP A 148 8.49 -28.42 3.37
CA ASP A 148 8.17 -29.68 2.72
C ASP A 148 9.44 -30.35 2.14
N LEU A 149 10.28 -29.56 1.48
CA LEU A 149 11.57 -30.03 0.96
C LEU A 149 12.53 -30.46 2.08
N ALA A 150 12.59 -29.75 3.20
CA ALA A 150 13.41 -30.12 4.35
C ALA A 150 12.93 -31.44 4.98
N LYS A 151 11.62 -31.61 5.16
CA LYS A 151 11.04 -32.86 5.66
C LYS A 151 11.34 -34.05 4.75
N HIS A 152 11.22 -33.86 3.43
CA HIS A 152 11.55 -34.90 2.46
C HIS A 152 13.04 -35.23 2.44
N ALA A 153 13.93 -34.26 2.64
CA ALA A 153 15.37 -34.51 2.77
C ALA A 153 15.70 -35.34 4.02
N LEU A 154 15.02 -35.09 5.15
CA LEU A 154 15.19 -35.85 6.39
C LEU A 154 14.54 -37.24 6.36
N ALA A 155 13.53 -37.44 5.51
CA ALA A 155 12.81 -38.71 5.37
C ALA A 155 13.49 -39.71 4.41
N ILE A 156 14.58 -39.31 3.73
CA ILE A 156 15.46 -40.25 3.00
C ILE A 156 16.57 -40.63 3.98
N PRO A 157 16.45 -41.74 4.73
CA PRO A 157 17.59 -42.27 5.44
C PRO A 157 18.64 -42.73 4.40
N GLU A 158 19.92 -42.65 4.75
CA GLU A 158 21.08 -43.16 4.00
C GLU A 158 21.04 -44.69 3.79
N VAL A 159 19.97 -45.21 3.20
CA VAL A 159 19.77 -46.65 2.92
C VAL A 159 19.74 -46.92 1.40
N GLU A 160 19.67 -45.88 0.56
CA GLU A 160 19.75 -46.01 -0.90
C GLU A 160 21.15 -45.75 -1.49
N SER A 161 22.22 -45.70 -0.68
CA SER A 161 23.60 -45.62 -1.19
C SER A 161 24.20 -46.97 -1.60
N ALA A 162 23.42 -48.06 -1.64
CA ALA A 162 23.94 -49.38 -1.98
C ALA A 162 23.17 -50.21 -3.02
N THR A 163 21.91 -49.92 -3.40
CA THR A 163 21.17 -50.92 -4.20
C THR A 163 20.14 -50.47 -5.25
N GLU A 164 19.90 -49.17 -5.48
CA GLU A 164 18.98 -48.74 -6.57
C GLU A 164 19.59 -47.66 -7.47
N SER A 165 20.69 -48.02 -8.14
CA SER A 165 21.40 -47.17 -9.11
C SER A 165 21.12 -47.57 -10.56
N LEU A 166 19.86 -47.82 -10.95
CA LEU A 166 19.58 -48.23 -12.33
C LEU A 166 18.42 -47.58 -13.08
N THR A 167 17.72 -46.55 -12.57
CA THR A 167 16.81 -45.79 -13.43
C THR A 167 16.63 -44.35 -12.96
N GLU A 168 17.00 -43.39 -13.83
CA GLU A 168 16.72 -41.94 -13.79
C GLU A 168 17.77 -40.97 -13.22
N GLU A 169 19.07 -41.31 -13.24
CA GLU A 169 20.13 -40.28 -13.36
C GLU A 169 20.54 -40.13 -14.83
N ASN A 170 19.88 -39.23 -15.57
CA ASN A 170 20.41 -38.77 -16.87
C ASN A 170 21.57 -37.80 -16.64
N ASN A 171 22.70 -38.33 -16.19
CA ASN A 171 24.00 -37.66 -16.26
C ASN A 171 24.41 -37.59 -17.74
N TYR A 172 24.21 -36.43 -18.37
CA TYR A 172 24.79 -36.16 -19.68
C TYR A 172 26.30 -35.96 -19.51
N GLU A 173 27.06 -37.04 -19.67
CA GLU A 173 28.51 -36.96 -19.87
C GLU A 173 28.79 -36.40 -21.28
N VAL A 174 29.05 -35.11 -21.37
CA VAL A 174 29.62 -34.52 -22.59
C VAL A 174 31.11 -34.83 -22.62
N ALA A 175 31.47 -35.94 -23.26
CA ALA A 175 32.85 -36.23 -23.61
C ALA A 175 33.30 -35.22 -24.68
N THR A 176 34.01 -34.18 -24.26
CA THR A 176 34.86 -33.40 -25.17
C THR A 176 36.26 -33.97 -25.07
N ASP A 177 36.68 -34.67 -26.14
CA ASP A 177 38.04 -35.14 -26.32
C ASP A 177 38.97 -33.94 -26.49
N SER A 178 39.41 -33.38 -25.37
CA SER A 178 40.71 -32.74 -25.12
C SER A 178 40.59 -31.80 -23.92
N ILE A 179 41.49 -31.99 -22.96
CA ILE A 179 41.70 -31.22 -21.73
C ILE A 179 40.90 -31.76 -20.52
N SER A 180 41.68 -32.32 -19.60
CA SER A 180 41.27 -32.93 -18.33
C SER A 180 40.66 -31.93 -17.36
N GLN A 181 39.41 -31.54 -17.58
CA GLN A 181 38.60 -30.94 -16.54
C GLN A 181 37.18 -31.49 -16.62
N LYS A 182 37.02 -32.71 -16.06
CA LYS A 182 35.71 -33.32 -15.81
C LYS A 182 34.96 -32.45 -14.79
N ARG A 183 34.28 -31.42 -15.27
CA ARG A 183 33.31 -30.66 -14.48
C ARG A 183 31.98 -31.39 -14.63
N SER A 184 31.67 -32.29 -13.69
CA SER A 184 30.34 -32.88 -13.60
C SER A 184 29.35 -31.73 -13.41
N LEU A 185 28.52 -31.51 -14.42
CA LEU A 185 27.47 -30.50 -14.39
C LEU A 185 26.24 -31.21 -13.84
N THR A 186 26.20 -31.41 -12.52
CA THR A 186 24.99 -31.88 -11.84
C THR A 186 23.94 -30.78 -11.96
N ILE A 187 23.02 -30.96 -12.91
CA ILE A 187 21.83 -30.13 -13.01
C ILE A 187 20.97 -30.48 -11.80
N ASP A 188 21.10 -29.72 -10.71
CA ASP A 188 20.27 -29.90 -9.53
C ASP A 188 18.82 -29.49 -9.86
N TYR A 189 17.99 -30.48 -10.20
CA TYR A 189 16.56 -30.29 -10.48
C TYR A 189 15.78 -29.77 -9.25
N ARG A 190 16.34 -29.79 -8.02
CA ARG A 190 15.74 -29.13 -6.84
C ARG A 190 15.56 -27.63 -7.08
N TYR A 191 16.46 -26.98 -7.83
CA TYR A 191 16.36 -25.54 -8.11
C TYR A 191 15.15 -25.15 -8.96
N LYS A 192 14.66 -26.04 -9.82
CA LYS A 192 13.47 -25.77 -10.66
C LYS A 192 12.17 -25.98 -9.89
N LYS A 193 12.14 -26.90 -8.92
CA LYS A 193 10.99 -27.15 -8.02
C LYS A 193 10.81 -26.06 -6.96
N ARG A 194 11.84 -25.24 -6.67
CA ARG A 194 11.84 -24.19 -5.63
C ARG A 194 11.25 -22.83 -6.03
N ARG A 195 10.97 -22.56 -7.31
CA ARG A 195 10.47 -21.24 -7.76
C ARG A 195 8.97 -21.24 -7.98
N ILE A 196 8.24 -20.48 -7.16
CA ILE A 196 6.81 -20.23 -7.33
C ILE A 196 6.64 -19.10 -8.35
N SER A 197 5.87 -19.36 -9.41
CA SER A 197 5.55 -18.33 -10.42
C SER A 197 4.63 -17.26 -9.82
N VAL A 198 5.02 -15.99 -9.97
CA VAL A 198 4.27 -14.83 -9.46
C VAL A 198 3.67 -13.97 -10.56
N ARG A 199 3.92 -14.28 -11.84
CA ARG A 199 3.47 -13.46 -12.97
C ARG A 199 1.95 -13.37 -13.06
N LEU A 200 1.26 -14.51 -12.97
CA LEU A 200 -0.20 -14.57 -13.03
C LEU A 200 -0.86 -13.83 -11.84
N PRO A 201 -0.44 -14.06 -10.57
CA PRO A 201 -0.92 -13.24 -9.45
C PRO A 201 -0.71 -11.74 -9.66
N ILE A 202 0.46 -11.33 -10.15
CA ILE A 202 0.73 -9.90 -10.41
C ILE A 202 -0.24 -9.33 -11.46
N LEU A 203 -0.43 -10.03 -12.58
CA LEU A 203 -1.37 -9.61 -13.63
C LEU A 203 -2.81 -9.52 -13.11
N LEU A 204 -3.22 -10.46 -12.26
CA LEU A 204 -4.54 -10.45 -11.64
C LEU A 204 -4.74 -9.21 -10.75
N VAL A 205 -3.74 -8.84 -9.95
CA VAL A 205 -3.81 -7.63 -9.11
C VAL A 205 -3.95 -6.37 -9.97
N TRP A 206 -3.17 -6.26 -11.05
CA TRP A 206 -3.31 -5.14 -12.00
C TRP A 206 -4.71 -5.10 -12.61
N PHE A 207 -5.24 -6.25 -13.02
CA PHE A 207 -6.58 -6.35 -13.58
C PHE A 207 -7.66 -5.90 -12.59
N ILE A 208 -7.61 -6.38 -11.34
CA ILE A 208 -8.56 -5.98 -10.29
C ILE A 208 -8.49 -4.47 -10.06
N ALA A 209 -7.29 -3.93 -9.83
CA ALA A 209 -7.10 -2.50 -9.56
C ALA A 209 -7.57 -1.61 -10.74
N ALA A 210 -7.28 -2.01 -11.98
CA ALA A 210 -7.73 -1.28 -13.17
C ALA A 210 -9.26 -1.37 -13.35
N SER A 211 -9.85 -2.55 -13.14
CA SER A 211 -11.30 -2.76 -13.29
C SER A 211 -12.10 -1.96 -12.27
N GLU A 212 -11.58 -1.86 -11.05
CA GLU A 212 -12.23 -1.19 -9.92
C GLU A 212 -12.15 0.33 -10.05
N SER A 213 -11.02 0.86 -10.54
CA SER A 213 -10.82 2.31 -10.72
C SER A 213 -11.46 2.86 -11.99
N LEU A 214 -11.81 2.03 -12.97
CA LEU A 214 -12.35 2.45 -14.26
C LEU A 214 -13.61 3.33 -14.14
N PRO A 215 -14.62 3.02 -13.30
CA PRO A 215 -15.79 3.89 -13.13
C PRO A 215 -15.41 5.30 -12.66
N LEU A 216 -14.39 5.45 -11.81
CA LEU A 216 -13.96 6.76 -11.33
C LEU A 216 -13.26 7.58 -12.41
N PHE A 217 -12.47 6.94 -13.27
CA PHE A 217 -11.89 7.61 -14.44
C PHE A 217 -12.96 8.13 -15.41
N LEU A 218 -14.12 7.48 -15.47
CA LEU A 218 -15.18 7.80 -16.43
C LEU A 218 -16.25 8.73 -15.87
N PHE A 219 -16.55 8.64 -14.56
CA PHE A 219 -17.72 9.27 -13.97
C PHE A 219 -17.42 10.27 -12.86
N ALA A 220 -16.16 10.44 -12.44
CA ALA A 220 -15.83 11.51 -11.50
C ALA A 220 -16.15 12.89 -12.11
N ASP A 221 -16.70 13.79 -11.30
CA ASP A 221 -17.11 15.12 -11.75
C ASP A 221 -16.94 16.18 -10.65
N ILE A 222 -16.98 17.45 -11.05
CA ILE A 222 -16.85 18.60 -10.15
C ILE A 222 -18.24 19.07 -9.74
N GLU A 223 -18.60 18.85 -8.49
CA GLU A 223 -19.83 19.39 -7.91
C GLU A 223 -19.57 20.76 -7.31
N THR A 224 -20.43 21.72 -7.65
CA THR A 224 -20.33 23.11 -7.16
C THR A 224 -21.45 23.36 -6.15
N ILE A 225 -21.07 23.64 -4.91
CA ILE A 225 -22.03 23.91 -3.85
C ILE A 225 -22.10 25.41 -3.63
N ALA A 226 -23.22 25.99 -4.04
CA ALA A 226 -23.55 27.37 -3.73
C ALA A 226 -23.89 27.45 -2.23
N ARG A 227 -23.15 28.26 -1.48
CA ARG A 227 -23.47 28.53 -0.07
C ARG A 227 -24.77 29.34 -0.03
N ALA A 228 -25.84 28.73 0.46
CA ALA A 228 -27.20 29.28 0.40
C ALA A 228 -27.38 30.65 1.09
N ASP A 229 -26.48 31.06 1.98
CA ASP A 229 -26.72 32.22 2.86
C ASP A 229 -25.97 33.51 2.53
N ARG A 230 -25.05 33.56 1.55
CA ARG A 230 -24.35 34.82 1.21
C ARG A 230 -24.00 34.89 -0.27
N ALA A 231 -24.68 35.77 -1.01
CA ALA A 231 -24.52 36.02 -2.44
C ALA A 231 -23.13 36.49 -2.89
N GLU A 232 -22.17 36.66 -1.97
CA GLU A 232 -20.83 37.21 -2.24
C GLU A 232 -19.67 36.25 -1.93
N GLN A 233 -19.93 35.00 -1.51
CA GLN A 233 -18.86 34.02 -1.31
C GLN A 233 -18.62 33.18 -2.58
N PRO A 234 -17.34 32.92 -2.94
CA PRO A 234 -17.03 32.04 -4.07
C PRO A 234 -17.60 30.65 -3.80
N ALA A 235 -18.25 30.07 -4.81
CA ALA A 235 -18.81 28.72 -4.73
C ALA A 235 -17.68 27.71 -4.47
N ILE A 236 -17.93 26.75 -3.58
CA ILE A 236 -16.93 25.72 -3.26
C ILE A 236 -17.11 24.58 -4.24
N GLN A 237 -16.02 24.17 -4.87
CA GLN A 237 -15.99 23.06 -5.82
C GLN A 237 -15.39 21.82 -5.17
N TYR A 238 -16.05 20.68 -5.35
CA TYR A 238 -15.63 19.39 -4.84
C TYR A 238 -15.38 18.45 -6.02
N CYS A 239 -14.27 17.73 -6.00
CA CYS A 239 -14.09 16.60 -6.91
C CYS A 239 -14.83 15.40 -6.30
N THR A 240 -15.88 14.95 -6.97
CA THR A 240 -16.77 13.87 -6.52
C THR A 240 -16.45 12.59 -7.25
N ASP A 241 -16.53 11.47 -6.53
CA ASP A 241 -16.15 10.16 -7.05
C ASP A 241 -17.26 9.52 -7.91
N LEU A 242 -18.54 9.78 -7.60
CA LEU A 242 -19.67 9.22 -8.37
C LEU A 242 -20.94 10.08 -8.28
N PRO A 243 -21.41 10.71 -9.38
CA PRO A 243 -22.65 11.47 -9.37
C PRO A 243 -23.85 10.53 -9.16
N ASN A 244 -24.76 10.96 -8.29
CA ASN A 244 -25.88 10.22 -7.69
C ASN A 244 -27.04 9.92 -8.68
N THR A 245 -26.73 9.53 -9.92
CA THR A 245 -27.72 9.44 -11.02
C THR A 245 -28.23 8.02 -11.29
N VAL A 246 -27.76 7.00 -10.56
CA VAL A 246 -28.08 5.60 -10.87
C VAL A 246 -29.07 5.01 -9.88
N ALA A 247 -30.21 4.53 -10.37
CA ALA A 247 -31.28 3.88 -9.61
C ALA A 247 -30.86 2.59 -8.81
N ASN A 248 -29.60 2.14 -8.94
CA ASN A 248 -29.01 1.00 -8.23
C ASN A 248 -27.83 1.40 -7.32
N HIS A 249 -27.77 2.66 -6.86
CA HIS A 249 -26.68 3.22 -6.07
C HIS A 249 -26.26 2.33 -4.87
N ASN A 250 -27.22 1.75 -4.15
CA ASN A 250 -26.93 0.95 -2.96
C ASN A 250 -26.17 -0.35 -3.27
N ILE A 251 -26.53 -1.07 -4.34
CA ILE A 251 -25.87 -2.34 -4.69
C ILE A 251 -24.44 -2.08 -5.17
N VAL A 252 -24.25 -1.06 -6.00
CA VAL A 252 -22.93 -0.68 -6.52
C VAL A 252 -22.04 -0.19 -5.38
N SER A 253 -22.56 0.67 -4.50
CA SER A 253 -21.84 1.16 -3.32
C SER A 253 -21.40 0.01 -2.40
N ILE A 254 -22.29 -0.94 -2.11
CA ILE A 254 -21.96 -2.13 -1.31
C ILE A 254 -20.87 -2.98 -1.97
N MET A 255 -20.93 -3.19 -3.28
CA MET A 255 -19.89 -3.94 -3.99
C MET A 255 -18.53 -3.26 -3.93
N VAL A 256 -18.50 -1.93 -4.06
CA VAL A 256 -17.28 -1.13 -3.91
C VAL A 256 -16.71 -1.26 -2.50
N ILE A 257 -17.55 -1.11 -1.46
CA ILE A 257 -17.15 -1.30 -0.05
C ILE A 257 -16.52 -2.70 0.16
N ILE A 258 -17.16 -3.75 -0.37
CA ILE A 258 -16.68 -5.13 -0.20
C ILE A 258 -15.32 -5.32 -0.86
N ILE A 259 -15.15 -4.85 -2.10
CA ILE A 259 -13.94 -5.07 -2.90
C ILE A 259 -12.77 -4.20 -2.43
N ARG A 260 -13.04 -2.95 -2.00
CA ARG A 260 -12.02 -1.99 -1.57
C ARG A 260 -11.62 -2.14 -0.11
N ILE A 261 -12.58 -2.40 0.77
CA ILE A 261 -12.37 -2.31 2.22
C ILE A 261 -12.43 -3.69 2.85
N ILE A 262 -13.57 -4.38 2.77
CA ILE A 262 -13.81 -5.59 3.58
C ILE A 262 -12.88 -6.73 3.16
N LEU A 263 -12.88 -7.09 1.88
CA LEU A 263 -12.11 -8.24 1.39
C LEU A 263 -10.59 -8.03 1.55
N PRO A 264 -10.00 -6.88 1.18
CA PRO A 264 -8.58 -6.64 1.39
C PRO A 264 -8.21 -6.63 2.87
N THR A 265 -9.01 -6.00 3.73
CA THR A 265 -8.71 -5.90 5.17
C THR A 265 -8.71 -7.26 5.84
N VAL A 266 -9.77 -8.06 5.62
CA VAL A 266 -9.88 -9.41 6.19
C VAL A 266 -8.75 -10.30 5.68
N THR A 267 -8.48 -10.27 4.37
CA THR A 267 -7.41 -11.08 3.77
C THR A 267 -6.03 -10.64 4.28
N LEU A 268 -5.78 -9.34 4.43
CA LEU A 268 -4.53 -8.81 4.96
C LEU A 268 -4.30 -9.26 6.41
N VAL A 269 -5.32 -9.19 7.27
CA VAL A 269 -5.22 -9.62 8.68
C VAL A 269 -4.95 -11.12 8.78
N ILE A 270 -5.68 -11.94 8.03
CA ILE A 270 -5.48 -13.41 8.03
C ILE A 270 -4.07 -13.76 7.54
N THR A 271 -3.65 -13.18 6.41
CA THR A 271 -2.34 -13.46 5.85
C THR A 271 -1.20 -12.93 6.72
N LEU A 272 -1.37 -11.77 7.37
CA LEU A 272 -0.43 -11.24 8.35
C LEU A 272 -0.29 -12.20 9.54
N ALA A 273 -1.39 -12.66 10.14
CA ALA A 273 -1.35 -13.62 11.23
C ALA A 273 -0.60 -14.91 10.82
N GLN A 274 -0.86 -15.43 9.62
CA GLN A 274 -0.17 -16.60 9.08
C GLN A 274 1.33 -16.36 8.85
N THR A 275 1.72 -15.21 8.29
CA THR A 275 3.14 -14.86 8.08
C THR A 275 3.90 -14.77 9.40
N VAL A 276 3.29 -14.15 10.43
CA VAL A 276 3.86 -14.04 11.78
C VAL A 276 4.04 -15.43 12.39
N VAL A 277 2.99 -16.26 12.40
CA VAL A 277 3.06 -17.63 12.93
C VAL A 277 4.16 -18.45 12.24
N LYS A 278 4.26 -18.36 10.91
CA LYS A 278 5.30 -19.06 10.14
C LYS A 278 6.70 -18.54 10.43
N PHE A 279 6.86 -17.23 10.57
CA PHE A 279 8.13 -16.63 10.95
C PHE A 279 8.60 -17.12 12.33
N TYR A 280 7.70 -17.16 13.31
CA TYR A 280 8.01 -17.70 14.64
C TYR A 280 8.33 -19.20 14.59
N ARG A 281 7.58 -20.00 13.82
CA ARG A 281 7.84 -21.44 13.65
C ARG A 281 9.18 -21.71 12.97
N GLY A 282 9.54 -20.93 11.95
CA GLY A 282 10.82 -21.06 11.25
C GLY A 282 12.02 -20.85 12.17
N LYS A 283 11.90 -19.98 13.18
CA LYS A 283 12.95 -19.73 14.17
C LYS A 283 13.18 -20.88 15.16
N HIS A 284 12.19 -21.76 15.34
CA HIS A 284 12.23 -22.89 16.26
C HIS A 284 12.41 -24.23 15.53
N PHE A 285 12.69 -24.20 14.23
CA PHE A 285 12.95 -25.43 13.47
C PHE A 285 14.32 -26.00 13.86
N THR A 286 14.38 -27.32 14.06
CA THR A 286 15.54 -28.05 14.63
C THR A 286 16.82 -27.96 13.78
N GLN A 287 16.70 -27.54 12.52
CA GLN A 287 17.83 -27.20 11.63
C GLN A 287 17.56 -25.83 10.98
N PRO A 288 17.87 -24.72 11.68
CA PRO A 288 17.58 -23.37 11.20
C PRO A 288 18.36 -23.00 9.92
N ASP A 289 19.47 -23.69 9.65
CA ASP A 289 20.33 -23.44 8.48
C ASP A 289 19.75 -23.97 7.16
N GLU A 290 18.72 -24.83 7.20
CA GLU A 290 18.07 -25.37 5.99
C GLU A 290 16.95 -24.47 5.43
N ILE A 291 16.32 -23.64 6.27
CA ILE A 291 15.36 -22.65 5.79
C ILE A 291 16.16 -21.52 5.15
N GLU A 292 16.26 -21.59 3.81
CA GLU A 292 16.99 -20.61 2.99
C GLU A 292 16.72 -19.18 3.48
N GLU A 293 17.79 -18.43 3.72
CA GLU A 293 17.75 -17.04 4.18
C GLU A 293 16.84 -16.14 3.33
N ASN A 294 16.71 -16.46 2.03
CA ASN A 294 15.79 -15.80 1.11
C ASN A 294 14.31 -15.90 1.53
N VAL A 295 13.90 -17.03 2.12
CA VAL A 295 12.54 -17.26 2.63
C VAL A 295 12.29 -16.44 3.89
N ALA A 296 13.26 -16.44 4.81
CA ALA A 296 13.20 -15.64 6.02
C ALA A 296 13.16 -14.13 5.71
N PHE A 297 13.94 -13.68 4.72
CA PHE A 297 13.88 -12.32 4.19
C PHE A 297 12.50 -11.98 3.64
N SER A 298 11.94 -12.85 2.78
CA SER A 298 10.59 -12.66 2.21
C SER A 298 9.51 -12.53 3.28
N LEU A 299 9.59 -13.33 4.35
CA LEU A 299 8.66 -13.24 5.50
C LEU A 299 8.82 -11.93 6.28
N LYS A 300 10.06 -11.52 6.62
CA LYS A 300 10.33 -10.24 7.31
C LYS A 300 9.79 -9.06 6.51
N LEU A 301 10.06 -9.07 5.21
CA LEU A 301 9.61 -8.07 4.25
C LEU A 301 8.07 -7.99 4.19
N SER A 302 7.41 -9.14 4.06
CA SER A 302 5.95 -9.27 4.03
C SER A 302 5.28 -8.76 5.31
N MET A 303 5.83 -9.09 6.49
CA MET A 303 5.35 -8.58 7.78
C MET A 303 5.52 -7.06 7.88
N PHE A 304 6.68 -6.52 7.53
CA PHE A 304 6.93 -5.08 7.54
C PHE A 304 5.93 -4.32 6.66
N LEU A 305 5.75 -4.77 5.41
CA LEU A 305 4.83 -4.12 4.48
C LEU A 305 3.38 -4.17 4.98
N SER A 306 2.94 -5.30 5.52
CA SER A 306 1.58 -5.45 6.08
C SER A 306 1.35 -4.56 7.31
N ILE A 307 2.27 -4.54 8.27
CA ILE A 307 2.16 -3.72 9.48
C ILE A 307 2.21 -2.24 9.12
N SER A 308 3.15 -1.84 8.26
CA SER A 308 3.24 -0.45 7.79
C SER A 308 1.96 -0.02 7.08
N TYR A 309 1.36 -0.87 6.24
CA TYR A 309 0.09 -0.56 5.60
C TYR A 309 -1.02 -0.29 6.62
N ILE A 310 -1.18 -1.16 7.62
CA ILE A 310 -2.21 -0.97 8.67
C ILE A 310 -1.95 0.34 9.45
N CYS A 311 -0.71 0.60 9.86
CA CYS A 311 -0.37 1.80 10.63
C CYS A 311 -0.58 3.09 9.85
N PHE A 312 -0.24 3.13 8.56
CA PHE A 312 -0.30 4.35 7.74
C PHE A 312 -1.59 4.50 6.94
N ASN A 313 -2.46 3.48 6.84
CA ASN A 313 -3.69 3.56 6.03
C ASN A 313 -4.98 3.30 6.82
N SER A 314 -4.89 2.82 8.07
CA SER A 314 -6.08 2.54 8.89
C SER A 314 -6.97 3.77 9.09
N GLN A 315 -6.39 4.97 9.22
CA GLN A 315 -7.15 6.21 9.36
C GLN A 315 -8.00 6.53 8.11
N ARG A 316 -7.47 6.23 6.91
CA ARG A 316 -8.15 6.49 5.64
C ARG A 316 -9.24 5.45 5.41
N LEU A 317 -8.96 4.17 5.70
CA LEU A 317 -9.93 3.08 5.65
C LEU A 317 -11.12 3.33 6.59
N TYR A 318 -10.87 3.80 7.81
CA TYR A 318 -11.93 4.14 8.75
C TYR A 318 -12.77 5.34 8.29
N GLY A 319 -12.12 6.40 7.76
CA GLY A 319 -12.79 7.57 7.21
C GLY A 319 -13.71 7.21 6.03
N SER A 320 -13.20 6.44 5.06
CA SER A 320 -13.96 5.96 3.92
C SER A 320 -15.13 5.05 4.34
N LEU A 321 -14.90 4.10 5.24
CA LEU A 321 -15.94 3.18 5.72
C LEU A 321 -17.07 3.91 6.47
N LEU A 322 -16.71 4.80 7.40
CA LEU A 322 -17.69 5.56 8.18
C LEU A 322 -18.55 6.40 7.24
N GLN A 323 -17.95 6.97 6.21
CA GLN A 323 -18.67 7.83 5.28
C GLN A 323 -19.56 7.05 4.29
N GLU A 324 -19.05 5.96 3.71
CA GLU A 324 -19.83 5.11 2.80
C GLU A 324 -21.05 4.47 3.50
N ILE A 325 -21.00 4.32 4.84
CA ILE A 325 -22.12 3.82 5.67
C ILE A 325 -23.09 4.94 6.10
N VAL A 326 -22.61 6.17 6.34
CA VAL A 326 -23.36 7.20 7.09
C VAL A 326 -24.16 8.19 6.23
N LEU A 327 -23.79 8.54 4.99
CA LEU A 327 -24.55 9.58 4.25
C LEU A 327 -24.39 9.63 2.71
N GLN A 328 -25.35 10.33 2.07
CA GLN A 328 -25.49 10.59 0.62
C GLN A 328 -24.19 11.05 -0.07
N PRO A 329 -23.98 10.65 -1.34
CA PRO A 329 -22.66 10.55 -1.99
C PRO A 329 -22.03 11.86 -2.49
N SER A 330 -22.60 13.04 -2.24
CA SER A 330 -22.16 14.25 -2.96
C SER A 330 -20.83 14.84 -2.48
N ILE A 331 -20.39 14.56 -1.24
CA ILE A 331 -19.13 15.13 -0.74
C ILE A 331 -18.45 14.16 0.23
N VAL A 332 -17.28 13.65 -0.15
CA VAL A 332 -16.53 12.67 0.64
C VAL A 332 -15.33 13.30 1.38
N PRO A 333 -15.45 13.77 2.65
CA PRO A 333 -14.29 13.92 3.50
C PRO A 333 -13.56 12.58 3.71
N LYS A 334 -12.45 12.41 2.98
CA LYS A 334 -11.54 11.25 3.08
C LYS A 334 -10.92 11.02 4.47
N TYR A 335 -11.03 12.02 5.36
CA TYR A 335 -10.53 11.99 6.73
C TYR A 335 -11.63 12.41 7.70
N PRO A 336 -11.64 11.86 8.93
CA PRO A 336 -12.65 12.23 9.92
C PRO A 336 -12.60 13.74 10.21
N SER A 337 -13.77 14.37 10.26
CA SER A 337 -13.96 15.82 10.33
C SER A 337 -13.74 16.38 11.75
N PHE A 338 -12.59 16.13 12.34
CA PHE A 338 -12.23 16.67 13.66
C PHE A 338 -11.69 18.11 13.55
N SER A 339 -10.70 18.33 12.67
CA SER A 339 -10.16 19.65 12.36
C SER A 339 -9.34 19.61 11.05
N SER A 340 -9.20 20.75 10.36
CA SER A 340 -8.42 20.85 9.12
C SER A 340 -6.95 20.44 9.29
N ALA A 341 -6.34 20.78 10.43
CA ALA A 341 -4.95 20.44 10.71
C ALA A 341 -4.76 18.93 10.92
N VAL A 342 -5.74 18.27 11.55
CA VAL A 342 -5.75 16.81 11.72
C VAL A 342 -5.89 16.13 10.36
N GLY A 343 -6.80 16.59 9.50
CA GLY A 343 -6.94 16.05 8.13
C GLY A 343 -5.65 16.12 7.32
N ILE A 344 -4.99 17.29 7.31
CA ILE A 344 -3.69 17.48 6.64
C ILE A 344 -2.63 16.55 7.24
N SER A 345 -2.56 16.45 8.57
CA SER A 345 -1.59 15.58 9.24
C SER A 345 -1.78 14.10 8.89
N LEU A 346 -3.04 13.63 8.84
CA LEU A 346 -3.37 12.25 8.46
C LEU A 346 -3.10 11.98 6.97
N ALA A 347 -3.27 12.97 6.11
CA ALA A 347 -2.88 12.90 4.69
C ALA A 347 -1.36 12.80 4.52
N VAL A 348 -0.61 13.67 5.18
CA VAL A 348 0.85 13.62 5.18
C VAL A 348 1.34 12.28 5.72
N LEU A 349 0.76 11.78 6.81
CA LEU A 349 1.10 10.48 7.38
C LEU A 349 0.88 9.33 6.38
N HIS A 350 -0.26 9.32 5.70
CA HIS A 350 -0.58 8.33 4.67
C HIS A 350 0.46 8.32 3.54
N PHE A 351 0.74 9.48 2.94
CA PHE A 351 1.68 9.58 1.83
C PHE A 351 3.14 9.35 2.24
N SER A 352 3.48 9.61 3.51
CA SER A 352 4.81 9.28 4.05
C SER A 352 5.13 7.79 3.95
N ALA A 353 4.11 6.91 3.93
CA ALA A 353 4.32 5.47 3.75
C ALA A 353 5.05 5.14 2.44
N SER A 354 4.76 5.86 1.34
CA SER A 354 5.38 5.65 0.03
C SER A 354 6.83 6.19 -0.05
N PHE A 355 7.23 7.00 0.92
CA PHE A 355 8.63 7.41 1.14
C PHE A 355 9.36 6.45 2.09
N ILE A 356 8.72 6.05 3.20
CA ILE A 356 9.33 5.20 4.24
C ILE A 356 9.60 3.78 3.72
N ARG A 357 8.66 3.21 2.95
CA ARG A 357 8.79 1.84 2.43
C ARG A 357 10.06 1.64 1.61
N PRO A 358 10.33 2.36 0.51
CA PRO A 358 11.55 2.14 -0.27
C PRO A 358 12.82 2.37 0.56
N LEU A 359 12.81 3.30 1.52
CA LEU A 359 13.93 3.53 2.43
C LEU A 359 14.25 2.29 3.29
N VAL A 360 13.23 1.73 3.96
CA VAL A 360 13.40 0.52 4.78
C VAL A 360 13.79 -0.67 3.92
N LEU A 361 13.21 -0.81 2.73
CA LEU A 361 13.54 -1.88 1.79
C LEU A 361 15.00 -1.84 1.35
N ILE A 362 15.52 -0.65 1.00
CA ILE A 362 16.93 -0.48 0.64
C ILE A 362 17.84 -0.85 1.82
N ILE A 363 17.48 -0.44 3.04
CA ILE A 363 18.24 -0.79 4.25
C ILE A 363 18.24 -2.30 4.48
N MET A 364 17.07 -2.95 4.40
CA MET A 364 16.94 -4.41 4.57
C MET A 364 17.70 -5.20 3.50
N CYS A 365 17.72 -4.73 2.25
CA CYS A 365 18.48 -5.36 1.17
C CYS A 365 20.00 -5.19 1.34
N LYS A 366 20.46 -4.12 1.98
CA LYS A 366 21.90 -3.87 2.25
C LYS A 366 22.45 -4.59 3.47
N GLN A 367 21.60 -5.18 4.32
CA GLN A 367 22.09 -5.92 5.48
C GLN A 367 22.87 -7.16 5.02
N LYS A 368 24.18 -7.16 5.33
CA LYS A 368 25.23 -8.15 4.99
C LYS A 368 24.90 -9.62 5.34
N ILE A 369 23.83 -9.82 6.09
CA ILE A 369 23.32 -11.14 6.46
C ILE A 369 22.54 -11.70 5.26
N ASN A 370 21.61 -10.94 4.67
CA ASN A 370 20.82 -11.41 3.53
C ASN A 370 21.69 -11.54 2.27
N ASN A 371 21.89 -12.76 1.75
CA ASN A 371 22.60 -13.05 0.49
C ASN A 371 21.96 -12.46 -0.80
N VAL A 372 21.18 -11.39 -0.71
CA VAL A 372 20.63 -10.67 -1.86
C VAL A 372 21.60 -9.57 -2.26
N GLU A 373 22.52 -9.89 -3.18
CA GLU A 373 23.49 -8.95 -3.71
C GLU A 373 22.80 -7.97 -4.68
N ILE A 374 22.06 -6.99 -4.13
CA ILE A 374 21.49 -5.89 -4.92
C ILE A 374 22.56 -4.83 -5.06
N THR A 375 23.15 -4.73 -6.25
CA THR A 375 24.15 -3.72 -6.57
C THR A 375 23.47 -2.37 -6.81
N PHE A 376 23.36 -1.55 -5.76
CA PHE A 376 22.83 -0.18 -5.86
C PHE A 376 23.87 0.85 -6.36
N THR A 377 25.12 0.42 -6.60
CA THR A 377 26.20 1.31 -7.03
C THR A 377 26.12 1.55 -8.53
N CYS A 378 26.11 2.83 -8.92
CA CYS A 378 26.33 3.23 -10.30
C CYS A 378 27.78 2.88 -10.65
N GLN A 379 28.00 1.87 -11.50
CA GLN A 379 29.32 1.60 -12.04
C GLN A 379 29.73 2.84 -12.84
N LYS A 380 30.62 3.65 -12.28
CA LYS A 380 31.28 4.72 -13.03
C LYS A 380 32.04 4.01 -14.14
N ARG A 381 31.60 4.17 -15.38
CA ARG A 381 32.24 3.59 -16.56
C ARG A 381 33.70 4.06 -16.52
N SER A 382 34.62 3.17 -16.19
CA SER A 382 36.04 3.47 -16.18
C SER A 382 36.42 3.86 -17.61
N GLU A 383 36.99 5.06 -17.79
CA GLU A 383 37.48 5.58 -19.07
C GLU A 383 38.69 4.80 -19.63
N ASN A 384 39.10 3.70 -19.01
CA ASN A 384 40.31 2.97 -19.39
C ASN A 384 40.12 1.79 -20.37
N ASN A 385 38.97 1.62 -21.01
CA ASN A 385 38.88 0.75 -22.19
C ASN A 385 39.26 1.51 -23.46
N GLY A 386 40.46 2.09 -23.44
CA GLY A 386 41.16 2.59 -24.61
C GLY A 386 41.91 1.46 -25.29
N ILE A 387 41.30 0.90 -26.33
CA ILE A 387 41.94 0.46 -27.58
C ILE A 387 43.28 -0.31 -27.43
N SER A 388 43.21 -1.64 -27.45
CA SER A 388 44.25 -2.44 -28.10
C SER A 388 43.68 -2.97 -29.42
N MET A 389 43.83 -2.20 -30.49
CA MET A 389 43.78 -2.73 -31.84
C MET A 389 45.20 -3.18 -32.21
N GLN A 390 45.30 -4.48 -32.55
CA GLN A 390 46.38 -5.18 -33.26
C GLN A 390 47.76 -5.27 -32.63
#